data_AF-A0A951AWW6-F1
#
_entry.id   AF-A0A951AWW6-F1
#
_cell.length_a   1.000
_cell.length_b   1.000
_cell.length_c   1.000
_cell.angle_alpha   90.00
_cell.angle_beta   90.00
_cell.angle_gamma   90.00
#
_symmetry.space_group_name_H-M   'P 1'
#
loop_
_entity.id
_entity.type
_entity.pdbx_description
1 polymer ?
#
loop_
_entity_poly.entity_id
_entity_poly.type
_entity_poly.pdbx_seq_one_letter_code
_entity_poly.pdbx_strand_id
1 'polypeptide(L)'
;IADITGYPVFTIEENVEAALGAALLAALGAGLVTQDVAAEGWVTLTQRATPVPEAQRVYERTFGIYKDLYPAMRTGMHNLAAIRASEGPE
;
A
#
# COMPACT_ATOMS: atom_id res chain seq x y z
N ILE A 1 -2.87 -2.13 9.63
CA ILE A 1 -2.60 -2.89 8.38
C ILE A 1 -2.34 -4.35 8.68
N ALA A 2 -1.35 -4.67 9.52
CA ALA A 2 -1.05 -6.06 9.92
C ALA A 2 -2.29 -6.82 10.44
N ASP A 3 -3.12 -6.17 11.25
CA ASP A 3 -4.36 -6.79 11.78
C ASP A 3 -5.46 -6.99 10.73
N ILE A 4 -5.43 -6.25 9.62
CA ILE A 4 -6.42 -6.41 8.53
C ILE A 4 -5.93 -7.45 7.53
N THR A 5 -4.64 -7.44 7.19
CA THR A 5 -4.05 -8.34 6.19
C THR A 5 -3.67 -9.70 6.77
N GLY A 6 -3.42 -9.77 8.08
CA GLY A 6 -2.93 -10.95 8.77
C GLY A 6 -1.47 -11.30 8.53
N TYR A 7 -0.69 -10.36 8.01
CA TYR A 7 0.74 -10.52 7.79
C TYR A 7 1.56 -9.52 8.61
N PRO A 8 2.77 -9.90 9.06
CA PRO A 8 3.74 -8.94 9.56
C PRO A 8 4.01 -7.86 8.51
N VAL A 9 4.07 -6.61 8.96
CA VAL A 9 4.32 -5.45 8.10
C VAL A 9 5.74 -4.97 8.31
N PHE A 10 6.51 -5.00 7.22
CA PHE A 10 7.86 -4.45 7.14
C PHE A 10 7.84 -3.11 6.42
N THR A 11 8.66 -2.19 6.88
CA THR A 11 8.87 -0.89 6.24
C THR A 11 10.36 -0.62 6.12
N ILE A 12 10.76 0.22 5.16
CA ILE A 12 12.12 0.73 5.07
C ILE A 12 12.41 1.56 6.32
N GLU A 13 13.56 1.32 6.95
CA GLU A 13 14.00 2.09 8.13
C GLU A 13 14.37 3.52 7.75
N GLU A 14 15.02 3.67 6.61
CA GLU A 14 15.43 4.93 6.03
C GLU A 14 14.22 5.73 5.50
N ASN A 15 14.23 7.07 5.66
CA ASN A 15 13.21 7.96 5.10
C ASN A 15 13.41 8.22 3.59
N VAL A 16 13.95 7.26 2.85
CA VAL A 16 14.32 7.40 1.44
C VAL A 16 13.76 6.22 0.66
N GLU A 17 12.78 6.51 -0.20
CA GLU A 17 12.03 5.50 -0.95
C GLU A 17 12.50 5.47 -2.42
N ALA A 18 11.74 6.10 -3.33
CA ALA A 18 11.95 5.99 -4.77
C ALA A 18 13.32 6.49 -5.25
N ALA A 19 13.87 7.54 -4.61
CA ALA A 19 15.17 8.11 -4.99
C ALA A 19 16.33 7.11 -4.76
N LEU A 20 16.25 6.29 -3.72
CA LEU A 20 17.28 5.28 -3.43
C LEU A 20 17.27 4.16 -4.48
N GLY A 21 16.07 3.72 -4.89
CA GLY A 21 15.92 2.76 -5.99
C GLY A 21 16.44 3.30 -7.32
N ALA A 22 16.19 4.58 -7.62
CA ALA A 22 16.72 5.23 -8.82
C ALA A 22 18.25 5.30 -8.79
N ALA A 23 18.85 5.63 -7.64
CA ALA A 23 20.30 5.66 -7.47
C ALA A 23 20.92 4.26 -7.62
N LEU A 24 20.30 3.22 -7.06
CA LEU A 24 20.77 1.84 -7.20
C LEU A 24 20.73 1.38 -8.67
N LEU A 25 19.63 1.66 -9.37
CA LEU A 25 19.51 1.33 -10.80
C LEU A 25 20.54 2.07 -11.65
N ALA A 26 20.79 3.35 -11.37
CA ALA A 26 21.82 4.12 -12.06
C ALA A 26 23.23 3.58 -11.78
N ALA A 27 23.53 3.22 -10.53
CA ALA A 27 24.80 2.62 -10.16
C ALA A 27 25.02 1.26 -10.84
N LEU A 28 23.98 0.42 -10.94
CA LEU A 28 24.03 -0.85 -11.66
C LEU A 28 24.28 -0.63 -13.15
N GLY A 29 23.55 0.30 -13.78
CA GLY A 29 23.73 0.66 -15.19
C GLY A 29 25.11 1.27 -15.50
N ALA A 30 25.70 1.97 -14.53
CA ALA A 30 27.05 2.52 -14.62
C ALA A 30 28.17 1.50 -14.29
N GLY A 31 27.82 0.27 -13.88
CA GLY A 31 28.79 -0.76 -13.48
C GLY A 31 29.50 -0.47 -12.15
N LEU A 32 28.95 0.43 -11.33
CA LEU A 32 29.48 0.78 -10.00
C LEU A 32 29.10 -0.25 -8.93
N VAL A 33 28.06 -1.04 -9.18
CA VAL A 33 27.65 -2.18 -8.33
C VAL A 33 27.38 -3.42 -9.18
N THR A 34 27.55 -4.59 -8.57
CA THR A 34 27.22 -5.86 -9.21
C THR A 34 25.72 -6.15 -9.14
N GLN A 35 25.27 -7.10 -9.96
CA GLN A 35 23.89 -7.59 -9.91
C GLN A 35 23.56 -8.19 -8.54
N ASP A 36 24.51 -8.88 -7.90
CA ASP A 36 24.31 -9.47 -6.57
C ASP A 36 24.06 -8.40 -5.50
N VAL A 37 24.87 -7.32 -5.51
CA VAL A 37 24.69 -6.17 -4.61
C VAL A 37 23.36 -5.46 -4.87
N ALA A 38 22.96 -5.35 -6.14
CA ALA A 38 21.66 -4.78 -6.48
C ALA A 38 20.48 -5.67 -6.08
N ALA A 39 20.65 -6.99 -6.08
CA ALA A 39 19.64 -7.95 -5.64
C ALA A 39 19.44 -7.94 -4.12
N GLU A 40 20.50 -7.72 -3.34
CA GLU A 40 20.41 -7.49 -1.89
C GLU A 40 19.72 -6.15 -1.56
N GLY A 41 19.92 -5.15 -2.41
CA GLY A 41 19.36 -3.81 -2.24
C GLY A 41 20.14 -2.96 -1.23
N TRP A 42 19.76 -1.68 -1.12
CA TRP A 42 20.40 -0.72 -0.22
C TRP A 42 19.50 -0.31 0.96
N VAL A 43 18.44 -1.06 1.21
CA VAL A 43 17.42 -0.73 2.21
C VAL A 43 17.50 -1.68 3.38
N THR A 44 17.29 -1.14 4.58
CA THR A 44 17.12 -1.96 5.77
C THR A 44 15.63 -2.09 6.05
N LEU A 45 15.12 -3.33 6.03
CA LEU A 45 13.74 -3.60 6.38
C LEU A 45 13.61 -3.75 7.90
N THR A 46 12.71 -2.96 8.50
CA THR A 46 12.36 -3.07 9.91
C THR A 46 10.91 -3.52 10.07
N GLN A 47 10.67 -4.45 11.00
CA GLN A 47 9.32 -4.93 11.30
C GLN A 47 8.60 -3.89 12.14
N ARG A 48 7.55 -3.27 11.58
CA ARG A 48 6.84 -2.16 12.23
C ARG A 48 5.54 -2.58 12.90
N ALA A 49 4.93 -3.68 12.45
CA ALA A 49 3.73 -4.22 13.09
C ALA A 49 3.61 -5.74 12.88
N THR A 50 3.03 -6.41 13.87
CA THR A 50 2.61 -7.82 13.77
C THR A 50 1.10 -7.91 14.01
N PRO A 51 0.41 -8.89 13.40
CA PRO A 51 -1.01 -9.06 13.61
C PRO A 51 -1.32 -9.44 15.06
N VAL A 52 -2.31 -8.77 15.64
CA VAL A 52 -2.88 -9.10 16.95
C VAL A 52 -4.16 -9.91 16.75
N PRO A 53 -4.23 -11.18 17.21
CA PRO A 53 -5.37 -12.06 16.93
C PRO A 53 -6.73 -11.50 17.34
N GLU A 54 -6.79 -10.71 18.41
CA GLU A 54 -8.03 -10.06 18.85
C GLU A 54 -8.47 -8.96 17.88
N ALA A 55 -7.54 -8.08 17.48
CA ALA A 55 -7.81 -7.03 16.52
C ALA A 55 -8.21 -7.61 15.16
N GLN A 56 -7.57 -8.71 14.73
CA GLN A 56 -7.93 -9.40 13.48
C GLN A 56 -9.40 -9.83 13.44
N ARG A 57 -9.91 -10.44 14.52
CA ARG A 57 -11.33 -10.84 14.58
C ARG A 57 -12.29 -9.67 14.45
N VAL A 58 -11.93 -8.53 15.06
CA VAL A 58 -12.72 -7.30 14.94
C VAL A 58 -12.69 -6.78 13.50
N TYR A 59 -11.50 -6.73 12.90
CA TYR A 59 -11.35 -6.25 11.52
C TYR A 59 -12.00 -7.17 10.49
N GLU A 60 -11.98 -8.49 10.69
CA GLU A 60 -12.65 -9.44 9.79
C GLU A 60 -14.16 -9.19 9.75
N ARG A 61 -14.79 -8.98 10.91
CA ARG A 61 -16.22 -8.63 10.98
C ARG A 61 -16.51 -7.28 10.33
N THR A 62 -15.74 -6.25 10.65
CA THR A 62 -15.95 -4.90 10.11
C THR A 62 -15.67 -4.83 8.61
N PHE A 63 -14.66 -5.56 8.13
CA PHE A 63 -14.35 -5.65 6.69
C PHE A 63 -15.44 -6.40 5.92
N GLY A 64 -16.07 -7.42 6.52
CA GLY A 64 -17.27 -8.05 5.97
C GLY A 64 -18.39 -7.04 5.72
N ILE A 65 -18.71 -6.21 6.72
CA ILE A 65 -19.73 -5.15 6.59
C ILE A 65 -19.34 -4.16 5.48
N TYR A 66 -18.07 -3.76 5.40
CA TYR A 66 -17.58 -2.89 4.33
C TYR A 66 -17.80 -3.51 2.93
N LYS A 67 -17.51 -4.81 2.77
CA LYS A 67 -17.72 -5.54 1.50
C LYS A 67 -19.18 -5.60 1.07
N ASP A 68 -20.11 -5.62 2.01
CA ASP A 68 -21.55 -5.59 1.71
C ASP A 68 -22.04 -4.17 1.39
N LEU A 69 -21.52 -3.17 2.12
CA LEU A 69 -21.92 -1.77 1.98
C LEU A 69 -21.48 -1.18 0.63
N TYR A 70 -20.25 -1.46 0.20
CA TYR A 70 -19.70 -0.91 -1.05
C TYR A 70 -20.58 -1.18 -2.29
N PRO A 71 -20.94 -2.44 -2.63
CA PRO A 71 -21.80 -2.71 -3.77
C PRO A 71 -23.20 -2.12 -3.62
N ALA A 72 -23.75 -2.08 -2.39
CA ALA A 72 -25.06 -1.47 -2.13
C ALA A 72 -25.08 0.02 -2.44
N MET A 73 -23.99 0.74 -2.17
CA MET A 73 -23.89 2.19 -2.43
C MET A 73 -23.37 2.53 -3.83
N ARG A 74 -22.66 1.60 -4.49
CA ARG A 74 -21.94 1.82 -5.76
C ARG A 74 -22.76 2.58 -6.79
N THR A 75 -23.96 2.09 -7.09
CA THR A 75 -24.82 2.70 -8.13
C THR A 75 -25.21 4.13 -7.76
N GLY A 76 -25.61 4.37 -6.52
CA GLY A 76 -25.96 5.71 -6.04
C GLY A 76 -24.78 6.69 -6.14
N MET A 77 -23.58 6.25 -5.75
CA MET A 77 -22.36 7.06 -5.84
C MET A 77 -22.02 7.41 -7.30
N HIS A 78 -22.14 6.46 -8.24
CA HIS A 78 -21.92 6.74 -9.66
C HIS A 78 -22.96 7.71 -10.23
N ASN A 79 -24.22 7.59 -9.83
CA ASN A 79 -25.28 8.51 -10.28
C ASN A 79 -25.02 9.94 -9.79
N LEU A 80 -24.64 10.10 -8.51
CA LEU A 80 -24.28 11.41 -7.96
C LEU A 80 -23.07 12.02 -8.68
N ALA A 81 -22.06 11.22 -8.98
CA ALA A 81 -20.90 11.66 -9.75
C ALA A 81 -21.27 12.10 -11.18
N ALA A 82 -22.18 11.37 -11.84
CA ALA A 82 -22.67 11.70 -13.18
C ALA A 82 -23.44 13.02 -13.20
N ILE A 83 -24.29 13.28 -12.19
CA ILE A 83 -25.01 14.56 -12.05
C ILE A 83 -24.00 15.71 -11.92
N ARG A 84 -23.04 15.61 -10.99
CA ARG A 84 -21.99 16.62 -10.83
C ARG A 84 -21.19 16.87 -12.10
N ALA A 85 -20.90 15.84 -12.88
CA ALA A 85 -20.19 15.98 -14.15
C ALA A 85 -21.03 16.67 -15.23
N SER A 86 -22.36 16.49 -15.20
CA SER A 86 -23.29 17.14 -16.13
C SER A 86 -23.58 18.61 -15.81
N GLU A 87 -23.44 19.01 -14.54
CA GLU A 87 -23.69 20.39 -14.10
C GLU A 87 -22.50 21.34 -14.38
N GLY A 88 -21.34 20.81 -14.80
CA GLY A 88 -20.15 21.60 -15.12
C GLY A 88 -19.51 22.27 -13.87
N PRO A 89 -18.20 22.55 -13.87
CA PRO A 89 -17.64 23.42 -12.84
C PRO A 89 -18.15 24.85 -13.08
N GLU A 90 -18.81 25.45 -12.09
CA GLU A 90 -18.99 26.91 -12.02
C GLU A 90 -17.65 27.64 -12.08
#